data_AF-A0A9K3NNA6-F1
#
_entry.id   AF-A0A9K3NNA6-F1
#
_cell.length_a   1.000
_cell.length_b   1.000
_cell.length_c   1.000
_cell.angle_alpha   90.00
_cell.angle_beta   90.00
_cell.angle_gamma   90.00
#
_symmetry.space_group_name_H-M   'P 1'
#
loop_
_entity.id
_entity.type
_entity.pdbx_description
1 polymer ?
#
loop_
_entity_poly.entity_id
_entity_poly.type
_entity_poly.pdbx_seq_one_letter_code
_entity_poly.pdbx_strand_id
1 'polypeptide(L)'
;MQVLDMFMKRALDLGLLHGIKLPNGGPIISHLCYADDVIFIGEWSMHNVVSLNRFFRCLFLVTGLKVNHHKCRLYGVRVDGQEVTQMAQALKCGVGAFPFSYLGVPIGANMKRKIHWQPVVEKFNKRLSSWKARNLSFAGRVTLAKVVLGSLPSYYLSLFLAPKSIIKKLESIRRAFVWGKTALGHKIKWVRWDIMLKPKTLGGLGIGGIRDFNVAMIAKWWWRHKQESSHLWAQVITSIHSTTSNNKVILVKATMPGIWKDVGGVDVVFVGFFV
;
A
#
# COMPACT_ATOMS: atom_id res chain seq x y z
N MET A 1 -2.17 -22.59 3.39
CA MET A 1 -1.46 -21.73 2.41
C MET A 1 -0.31 -22.44 1.70
N GLN A 2 0.61 -23.09 2.41
CA GLN A 2 1.73 -23.81 1.75
C GLN A 2 1.26 -24.87 0.74
N VAL A 3 0.21 -25.63 1.05
CA VAL A 3 -0.39 -26.60 0.11
C VAL A 3 -0.88 -25.92 -1.17
N LEU A 4 -1.56 -24.76 -1.05
CA LEU A 4 -2.03 -24.00 -2.21
C LEU A 4 -0.87 -23.51 -3.07
N ASP A 5 0.19 -22.96 -2.45
CA ASP A 5 1.39 -22.51 -3.14
C ASP A 5 2.10 -23.65 -3.89
N MET A 6 2.23 -24.82 -3.25
CA MET A 6 2.81 -26.01 -3.86
C MET A 6 1.99 -26.50 -5.06
N PHE A 7 0.66 -26.59 -4.92
CA PHE A 7 -0.21 -27.02 -6.02
C PHE A 7 -0.20 -26.03 -7.18
N MET A 8 -0.21 -24.72 -6.89
CA MET A 8 -0.12 -23.69 -7.92
C MET A 8 1.20 -23.75 -8.67
N LYS A 9 2.33 -23.92 -7.98
CA LYS A 9 3.64 -24.10 -8.61
C LYS A 9 3.66 -25.34 -9.51
N ARG A 10 3.15 -26.47 -9.03
CA ARG A 10 3.05 -27.69 -9.84
C ARG A 10 2.16 -27.51 -11.08
N ALA A 11 1.05 -26.79 -10.95
CA ALA A 11 0.16 -26.49 -12.08
C ALA A 11 0.83 -25.58 -13.12
N LEU A 12 1.67 -24.64 -12.71
CA LEU A 12 2.50 -23.84 -13.61
C LEU A 12 3.56 -24.69 -14.31
N ASP A 13 4.27 -25.55 -13.57
CA ASP A 13 5.33 -26.40 -14.12
C ASP A 13 4.80 -27.38 -15.19
N LEU A 14 3.56 -27.82 -15.02
CA LEU A 14 2.85 -28.69 -15.98
C LEU A 14 2.19 -27.92 -17.13
N GLY A 15 2.29 -26.59 -17.17
CA GLY A 15 1.67 -25.74 -18.21
C GLY A 15 0.13 -25.70 -18.15
N LEU A 16 -0.47 -26.12 -17.03
CA LEU A 16 -1.93 -26.13 -16.86
C LEU A 16 -2.48 -24.72 -16.62
N LEU A 17 -1.68 -23.87 -15.96
CA LEU A 17 -1.98 -22.46 -15.72
C LEU A 17 -0.82 -21.61 -16.22
N HIS A 18 -1.14 -20.45 -16.78
CA HIS A 18 -0.16 -19.48 -17.25
C HIS A 18 -0.22 -18.22 -16.39
N GLY A 19 0.80 -18.03 -15.55
CA GLY A 19 1.00 -16.80 -14.79
C GLY A 19 1.50 -15.65 -15.68
N ILE A 20 1.66 -14.47 -15.10
CA ILE A 20 2.25 -13.32 -15.82
C ILE A 20 3.78 -13.41 -15.70
N LYS A 21 4.46 -13.61 -16.84
CA LYS A 21 5.92 -13.55 -16.92
C LYS A 21 6.40 -12.10 -16.93
N LEU A 22 7.29 -11.76 -16.00
CA LEU A 22 7.87 -10.43 -15.93
C LEU A 22 9.04 -10.26 -16.93
N PRO A 23 9.31 -9.01 -17.37
CA PRO A 23 10.43 -8.72 -18.28
C PRO A 23 11.79 -9.03 -17.64
N ASN A 24 12.88 -8.97 -18.43
CA ASN A 24 14.27 -9.06 -17.95
C ASN A 24 14.60 -10.32 -17.14
N GLY A 25 14.01 -11.47 -17.50
CA GLY A 25 14.22 -12.74 -16.79
C GLY A 25 13.58 -12.77 -15.39
N GLY A 26 12.61 -11.90 -15.12
CA GLY A 26 11.92 -11.83 -13.84
C GLY A 26 11.07 -13.07 -13.52
N PRO A 27 10.65 -13.21 -12.25
CA PRO A 27 9.82 -14.31 -11.82
C PRO A 27 8.44 -14.28 -12.49
N ILE A 28 7.81 -15.45 -12.61
CA ILE A 28 6.41 -15.58 -13.04
C ILE A 28 5.52 -15.35 -11.83
N ILE A 29 4.58 -14.41 -11.92
CA ILE A 29 3.57 -14.17 -10.88
C ILE A 29 2.29 -14.90 -11.24
N SER A 30 1.87 -15.83 -10.38
CA SER A 30 0.61 -16.58 -10.56
C SER A 30 -0.39 -16.40 -9.43
N HIS A 31 0.08 -16.15 -8.21
CA HIS A 31 -0.79 -15.96 -7.06
C HIS A 31 -0.08 -15.21 -5.94
N LEU A 32 -0.86 -14.53 -5.09
CA LEU A 32 -0.42 -13.84 -3.90
C LEU A 32 -1.34 -14.23 -2.74
N CYS A 33 -0.74 -14.63 -1.63
CA CYS A 33 -1.44 -15.24 -0.50
C CYS A 33 -1.21 -14.44 0.78
N TYR A 34 -2.29 -14.07 1.46
CA TYR A 34 -2.21 -13.48 2.79
C TYR A 34 -3.35 -14.01 3.66
N ALA A 35 -3.01 -14.78 4.71
CA ALA A 35 -3.99 -15.47 5.55
C ALA A 35 -5.02 -16.26 4.72
N ASP A 36 -6.29 -15.84 4.72
CA ASP A 36 -7.41 -16.41 3.96
C ASP A 36 -7.65 -15.75 2.60
N ASP A 37 -7.05 -14.57 2.36
CA ASP A 37 -7.20 -13.81 1.13
C ASP A 37 -6.15 -14.20 0.08
N VAL A 38 -6.61 -14.71 -1.06
CA VAL A 38 -5.75 -15.10 -2.20
C VAL A 38 -6.12 -14.31 -3.45
N ILE A 39 -5.11 -13.73 -4.11
CA ILE A 39 -5.24 -13.15 -5.44
C ILE A 39 -4.58 -14.11 -6.43
N PHE A 40 -5.33 -14.55 -7.44
CA PHE A 40 -4.80 -15.27 -8.59
C PHE A 40 -4.52 -14.30 -9.73
N ILE A 41 -3.40 -14.48 -10.41
CA ILE A 41 -2.88 -13.60 -11.45
C ILE A 41 -2.45 -14.48 -12.61
N GLY A 42 -2.85 -14.13 -13.82
CA GLY A 42 -2.51 -14.94 -14.99
C GLY A 42 -2.87 -14.25 -16.29
N GLU A 43 -2.49 -14.89 -17.39
CA GLU A 43 -2.86 -14.44 -18.72
C GLU A 43 -4.38 -14.53 -18.93
N TRP A 44 -4.92 -13.57 -19.66
CA TRP A 44 -6.35 -13.52 -19.95
C TRP A 44 -6.69 -14.54 -21.03
N SER A 45 -7.05 -15.76 -20.62
CA SER A 45 -7.48 -16.82 -21.52
C SER A 45 -8.55 -17.72 -20.90
N MET A 46 -9.47 -18.19 -21.74
CA MET A 46 -10.51 -19.14 -21.31
C MET A 46 -9.90 -20.44 -20.78
N HIS A 47 -8.77 -20.88 -21.36
CA HIS A 47 -8.01 -22.02 -20.87
C HIS A 47 -7.60 -21.83 -19.40
N ASN A 48 -7.01 -20.69 -19.04
CA ASN A 48 -6.62 -20.39 -17.67
C ASN A 48 -7.82 -20.37 -16.71
N VAL A 49 -8.97 -19.83 -17.12
CA VAL A 49 -10.19 -19.81 -16.29
C VAL A 49 -10.72 -21.22 -16.04
N VAL A 50 -10.78 -22.06 -17.07
CA VAL A 50 -11.21 -23.46 -16.94
C VAL A 50 -10.24 -24.26 -16.07
N SER A 51 -8.93 -24.07 -16.28
CA SER A 51 -7.89 -24.71 -15.45
C SER A 51 -7.97 -24.26 -14.00
N LEU A 52 -8.28 -22.99 -13.73
CA LEU A 52 -8.44 -22.47 -12.37
C LEU A 52 -9.66 -23.08 -11.67
N ASN A 53 -10.77 -23.27 -12.40
CA ASN A 53 -11.94 -23.99 -11.89
C ASN A 53 -11.60 -25.45 -11.54
N ARG A 54 -10.83 -26.14 -12.39
CA ARG A 54 -10.37 -27.51 -12.13
C ARG A 54 -9.46 -27.54 -10.90
N PHE A 55 -8.55 -26.57 -10.80
CA PHE A 55 -7.69 -26.39 -9.64
C PHE A 55 -8.49 -26.24 -8.34
N PHE A 56 -9.53 -25.39 -8.31
CA PHE A 56 -10.37 -25.25 -7.13
C PHE A 56 -11.10 -26.53 -6.73
N ARG A 57 -11.52 -27.34 -7.70
CA ARG A 57 -12.11 -28.66 -7.43
C ARG A 57 -11.08 -29.62 -6.83
N CYS A 58 -9.89 -29.70 -7.41
CA CYS A 58 -8.81 -30.53 -6.87
C CYS A 58 -8.43 -30.09 -5.45
N LEU A 59 -8.29 -28.79 -5.22
CA LEU A 59 -8.00 -28.24 -3.90
C LEU A 59 -9.08 -28.65 -2.89
N PHE A 60 -10.36 -28.53 -3.24
CA PHE A 60 -11.46 -28.96 -2.39
C PHE A 60 -11.40 -30.46 -2.09
N LEU A 61 -11.11 -31.31 -3.08
CA LEU A 61 -11.00 -32.76 -2.88
C LEU A 61 -9.84 -33.15 -1.94
N VAL A 62 -8.71 -32.43 -2.00
CA VAL A 62 -7.53 -32.73 -1.17
C VAL A 62 -7.66 -32.14 0.24
N THR A 63 -8.13 -30.89 0.36
CA THR A 63 -8.07 -30.15 1.64
C THR A 63 -9.43 -30.00 2.31
N GLY A 64 -10.54 -30.35 1.65
CA GLY A 64 -11.90 -30.07 2.11
C GLY A 64 -12.29 -28.59 2.07
N LEU A 65 -11.42 -27.69 1.58
CA LEU A 65 -11.66 -26.24 1.59
C LEU A 65 -12.43 -25.82 0.35
N LYS A 66 -13.62 -25.25 0.56
CA LYS A 66 -14.49 -24.80 -0.52
C LYS A 66 -14.28 -23.32 -0.79
N VAL A 67 -14.08 -22.97 -2.07
CA VAL A 67 -13.99 -21.57 -2.50
C VAL A 67 -15.34 -20.88 -2.34
N ASN A 68 -15.33 -19.69 -1.74
CA ASN A 68 -16.52 -18.86 -1.62
C ASN A 68 -16.70 -17.99 -2.88
N HIS A 69 -17.37 -18.57 -3.88
CA HIS A 69 -17.66 -17.93 -5.16
C HIS A 69 -18.38 -16.57 -5.06
N HIS A 70 -19.18 -16.34 -4.00
CA HIS A 70 -19.86 -15.05 -3.78
C HIS A 70 -18.89 -13.94 -3.34
N LYS A 71 -17.80 -14.30 -2.66
CA LYS A 71 -16.73 -13.36 -2.29
C LYS A 71 -15.69 -13.19 -3.39
N CYS A 72 -15.57 -14.16 -4.30
CA CYS A 72 -14.67 -14.09 -5.44
C CYS A 72 -15.14 -13.07 -6.48
N ARG A 73 -14.18 -12.32 -7.02
CA ARG A 73 -14.38 -11.31 -8.06
C ARG A 73 -13.32 -11.50 -9.15
N LEU A 74 -13.71 -11.46 -10.42
CA LEU A 74 -12.78 -11.47 -11.55
C LEU A 74 -12.55 -10.05 -12.05
N TYR A 75 -11.29 -9.68 -12.29
CA TYR A 75 -10.89 -8.36 -12.77
C TYR A 75 -10.17 -8.49 -14.11
N GLY A 76 -10.68 -7.84 -15.15
CA GLY A 76 -9.99 -7.70 -16.43
C GLY A 76 -9.14 -6.44 -16.48
N VAL A 77 -7.89 -6.55 -16.92
CA VAL A 77 -6.99 -5.41 -17.11
C VAL A 77 -6.91 -5.09 -18.60
N ARG A 78 -7.42 -3.93 -19.02
CA ARG A 78 -7.54 -3.52 -20.43
C ARG A 78 -8.40 -4.47 -21.29
N VAL A 79 -9.44 -5.01 -20.68
CA VAL A 79 -10.41 -5.90 -21.33
C VAL A 79 -11.79 -5.24 -21.27
N ASP A 80 -12.64 -5.49 -22.28
CA ASP A 80 -13.99 -4.95 -22.30
C ASP A 80 -14.89 -5.58 -21.21
N GLY A 81 -15.84 -4.81 -20.70
CA GLY A 81 -16.72 -5.23 -19.61
C GLY A 81 -17.59 -6.45 -19.97
N GLN A 82 -17.99 -6.60 -21.24
CA GLN A 82 -18.78 -7.75 -21.68
C GLN A 82 -17.96 -9.04 -21.60
N GLU A 83 -16.71 -8.99 -22.05
CA GLU A 83 -15.79 -10.12 -22.01
C GLU A 83 -15.45 -10.53 -20.57
N VAL A 84 -15.24 -9.57 -19.67
CA VAL A 84 -15.05 -9.85 -18.24
C VAL A 84 -16.27 -10.54 -17.65
N THR A 85 -17.47 -10.16 -18.07
CA THR A 85 -18.72 -10.77 -17.60
C THR A 85 -18.82 -12.23 -18.05
N GLN A 86 -18.50 -12.54 -19.30
CA GLN A 86 -18.48 -13.91 -19.83
C GLN A 86 -17.47 -14.78 -19.08
N MET A 87 -16.25 -14.27 -18.85
CA MET A 87 -15.20 -14.99 -18.13
C MET A 87 -15.54 -15.19 -16.65
N ALA A 88 -16.20 -14.21 -16.02
CA ALA A 88 -16.66 -14.33 -14.64
C ALA A 88 -17.76 -15.38 -14.49
N GLN A 89 -18.67 -15.49 -15.47
CA GLN A 89 -19.68 -16.56 -15.52
C GLN A 89 -19.03 -17.93 -15.61
N ALA A 90 -18.01 -18.09 -16.45
CA ALA A 90 -17.24 -19.33 -16.55
C ALA A 90 -16.56 -19.71 -15.23
N LEU A 91 -15.97 -18.74 -14.51
CA LEU A 91 -15.38 -18.93 -13.18
C LEU A 91 -16.41 -19.02 -12.03
N LYS A 92 -17.69 -18.81 -12.34
CA LYS A 92 -18.80 -18.73 -11.37
C LYS A 92 -18.53 -17.72 -10.26
N CYS A 93 -18.00 -16.54 -10.59
CA CYS A 93 -17.71 -15.48 -9.61
C CYS A 93 -18.32 -14.14 -10.04
N GLY A 94 -18.30 -13.15 -9.14
CA GLY A 94 -18.75 -11.81 -9.48
C GLY A 94 -17.80 -11.08 -10.43
N VAL A 95 -18.29 -10.07 -11.13
CA VAL A 95 -17.45 -9.12 -11.87
C VAL A 95 -16.85 -8.09 -10.91
N GLY A 96 -15.55 -7.89 -11.00
CA GLY A 96 -14.78 -6.88 -10.29
C GLY A 96 -14.53 -5.65 -11.15
N ALA A 97 -14.45 -4.48 -10.52
CA ALA A 97 -14.09 -3.23 -11.17
C ALA A 97 -12.95 -2.54 -10.42
N PHE A 98 -12.08 -1.86 -11.16
CA PHE A 98 -11.04 -1.01 -10.56
C PHE A 98 -11.58 0.39 -10.24
N PRO A 99 -11.14 1.02 -9.15
CA PRO A 99 -10.25 0.48 -8.11
C PRO A 99 -11.02 -0.40 -7.09
N PHE A 100 -10.33 -1.38 -6.50
CA PHE A 100 -10.87 -2.20 -5.41
C PHE A 100 -9.96 -2.20 -4.19
N SER A 101 -10.48 -2.55 -3.01
CA SER A 101 -9.69 -2.60 -1.77
C SER A 101 -9.21 -4.03 -1.49
N TYR A 102 -7.91 -4.18 -1.22
CA TYR A 102 -7.29 -5.44 -0.78
C TYR A 102 -6.44 -5.18 0.46
N LEU A 103 -6.66 -5.92 1.55
CA LEU A 103 -6.00 -5.71 2.85
C LEU A 103 -6.06 -4.24 3.33
N GLY A 104 -7.16 -3.56 3.01
CA GLY A 104 -7.37 -2.16 3.34
C GLY A 104 -6.59 -1.15 2.49
N VAL A 105 -5.98 -1.56 1.36
CA VAL A 105 -5.27 -0.69 0.40
C VAL A 105 -6.02 -0.69 -0.94
N PRO A 106 -6.26 0.47 -1.56
CA PRO A 106 -6.90 0.53 -2.86
C PRO A 106 -5.93 0.13 -3.98
N ILE A 107 -6.20 -0.99 -4.65
CA ILE A 107 -5.50 -1.46 -5.85
C ILE A 107 -6.12 -0.79 -7.09
N GLY A 108 -5.26 -0.30 -7.98
CA GLY A 108 -5.68 0.41 -9.20
C GLY A 108 -6.10 1.86 -9.00
N ALA A 109 -6.11 2.36 -7.76
CA ALA A 109 -6.37 3.77 -7.48
C ALA A 109 -5.11 4.62 -7.67
N ASN A 110 -5.28 5.84 -8.19
CA ASN A 110 -4.16 6.78 -8.29
C ASN A 110 -4.00 7.54 -6.96
N MET A 111 -3.14 7.02 -6.09
CA MET A 111 -2.86 7.62 -4.77
C MET A 111 -2.16 8.99 -4.83
N LYS A 112 -1.88 9.55 -6.02
CA LYS A 112 -1.51 10.98 -6.13
C LYS A 112 -2.71 11.91 -6.03
N ARG A 113 -3.93 11.40 -6.23
CA ARG A 113 -5.18 12.18 -6.15
C ARG A 113 -5.66 12.27 -4.70
N LYS A 114 -6.10 13.47 -4.30
CA LYS A 114 -6.58 13.76 -2.93
C LYS A 114 -7.76 12.89 -2.50
N ILE A 115 -8.62 12.50 -3.45
CA ILE A 115 -9.87 11.77 -3.21
C ILE A 115 -9.60 10.44 -2.48
N HIS A 116 -8.58 9.70 -2.89
CA HIS A 116 -8.27 8.39 -2.31
C HIS A 116 -7.62 8.46 -0.90
N TRP A 117 -7.27 9.66 -0.42
CA TRP A 117 -6.76 9.88 0.94
C TRP A 117 -7.86 10.22 1.95
N GLN A 118 -9.11 10.41 1.52
CA GLN A 118 -10.21 10.73 2.43
C GLN A 118 -10.40 9.71 3.55
N PRO A 119 -10.34 8.38 3.31
CA PRO A 119 -10.46 7.40 4.38
C PRO A 119 -9.38 7.55 5.47
N VAL A 120 -8.16 7.92 5.06
CA VAL A 120 -7.05 8.19 6.00
C VAL A 120 -7.33 9.44 6.81
N VAL A 121 -7.77 10.52 6.17
CA VAL A 121 -8.11 11.78 6.82
C VAL A 121 -9.28 11.61 7.81
N GLU A 122 -10.32 10.89 7.42
CA GLU A 122 -11.48 10.60 8.27
C GLU A 122 -11.09 9.76 9.48
N LYS A 123 -10.28 8.71 9.31
CA LYS A 123 -9.81 7.90 10.44
C LYS A 123 -8.90 8.70 11.36
N PHE A 124 -8.07 9.59 10.80
CA PHE A 124 -7.23 10.50 11.56
C PHE A 124 -8.07 11.46 12.42
N ASN A 125 -9.10 12.06 11.82
CA ASN A 125 -10.07 12.89 12.53
C ASN A 125 -10.84 12.10 13.59
N LYS A 126 -11.40 10.93 13.25
CA LYS A 126 -12.17 10.09 14.18
C LYS A 126 -11.35 9.73 15.41
N ARG A 127 -10.07 9.37 15.23
CA ARG A 127 -9.16 9.11 16.34
C ARG A 127 -8.93 10.34 17.19
N LEU A 128 -8.67 11.52 16.62
CA LEU A 128 -8.44 12.71 17.43
C LEU A 128 -9.71 13.24 18.09
N SER A 129 -10.87 13.07 17.45
CA SER A 129 -12.17 13.47 17.99
C SER A 129 -12.68 12.52 19.08
N SER A 130 -12.34 11.22 19.04
CA SER A 130 -12.70 10.29 20.12
C SER A 130 -12.06 10.69 21.46
N TRP A 131 -10.92 11.39 21.41
CA TRP A 131 -10.29 11.95 22.60
C TRP A 131 -10.82 13.36 22.84
N LYS A 132 -11.54 13.55 23.95
CA LYS A 132 -11.97 14.89 24.37
C LYS A 132 -10.74 15.73 24.71
N ALA A 133 -10.27 16.53 23.75
CA ALA A 133 -9.16 17.48 23.94
C ALA A 133 -9.36 18.40 25.16
N ARG A 134 -10.62 18.62 25.57
CA ARG A 134 -11.01 19.40 26.76
C ARG A 134 -10.55 18.77 28.09
N ASN A 135 -10.44 17.43 28.14
CA ASN A 135 -10.09 16.71 29.37
C ASN A 135 -8.58 16.37 29.43
N LEU A 136 -7.80 16.80 28.43
CA LEU A 136 -6.39 16.49 28.32
C LEU A 136 -5.54 17.73 28.61
N SER A 137 -4.49 17.55 29.40
CA SER A 137 -3.44 18.55 29.54
C SER A 137 -2.81 18.86 28.18
N PHE A 138 -2.12 20.00 28.06
CA PHE A 138 -1.38 20.33 26.85
C PHE A 138 -0.36 19.25 26.49
N ALA A 139 0.39 18.75 27.48
CA ALA A 139 1.32 17.64 27.30
C ALA A 139 0.61 16.36 26.80
N GLY A 140 -0.54 16.02 27.36
CA GLY A 140 -1.35 14.87 26.91
C GLY A 140 -1.79 15.02 25.45
N ARG A 141 -2.22 16.21 25.03
CA ARG A 141 -2.59 16.49 23.63
C ARG A 141 -1.40 16.39 22.68
N VAL A 142 -0.23 16.87 23.07
CA VAL A 142 1.01 16.74 22.29
C VAL A 142 1.39 15.28 22.13
N THR A 143 1.41 14.51 23.22
CA THR A 143 1.73 13.06 23.18
C THR A 143 0.77 12.31 22.27
N LEU A 144 -0.53 12.56 22.39
CA LEU A 144 -1.53 11.88 21.56
C LEU A 144 -1.44 12.29 20.08
N ALA A 145 -1.13 13.56 19.79
CA ALA A 145 -0.86 14.03 18.44
C ALA A 145 0.40 13.40 17.82
N LYS A 146 1.33 12.85 18.62
CA LYS A 146 2.43 12.02 18.12
C LYS A 146 1.97 10.60 17.80
N VAL A 147 1.23 9.97 18.72
CA VAL A 147 0.83 8.56 18.63
C VAL A 147 -0.22 8.30 17.53
N VAL A 148 -1.04 9.30 17.16
CA VAL A 148 -2.12 9.14 16.17
C VAL A 148 -1.66 8.59 14.80
N LEU A 149 -0.39 8.75 14.44
CA LEU A 149 0.17 8.22 13.20
C LEU A 149 0.33 6.69 13.19
N GLY A 150 0.41 6.02 14.35
CA GLY A 150 0.82 4.61 14.47
C GLY A 150 -0.21 3.54 14.10
N SER A 151 -1.12 3.78 13.14
CA SER A 151 -2.09 2.76 12.71
C SER A 151 -2.26 2.71 11.19
N LEU A 152 -3.46 3.01 10.69
CA LEU A 152 -3.74 3.05 9.25
C LEU A 152 -3.02 4.18 8.51
N PRO A 153 -2.88 5.40 9.09
CA PRO A 153 -2.12 6.45 8.44
C PRO A 153 -0.67 6.05 8.20
N SER A 154 0.01 5.41 9.16
CA SER A 154 1.37 4.92 8.96
C SER A 154 1.46 3.86 7.86
N TYR A 155 0.45 3.01 7.71
CA TYR A 155 0.44 2.00 6.64
C TYR A 155 0.30 2.63 5.25
N TYR A 156 -0.58 3.63 5.10
CA TYR A 156 -0.70 4.35 3.83
C TYR A 156 0.52 5.22 3.53
N LEU A 157 1.07 5.88 4.56
CA LEU A 157 2.28 6.70 4.45
C LEU A 157 3.55 5.86 4.27
N SER A 158 3.53 4.55 4.54
CA SER A 158 4.66 3.69 4.21
C SER A 158 4.60 3.16 2.79
N LEU A 159 3.42 3.11 2.17
CA LEU A 159 3.23 2.60 0.81
C LEU A 159 3.22 3.70 -0.24
N PHE A 160 2.70 4.88 0.07
CA PHE A 160 2.49 5.95 -0.90
C PHE A 160 3.10 7.27 -0.46
N LEU A 161 3.67 8.01 -1.41
CA LEU A 161 4.08 9.39 -1.18
C LEU A 161 2.83 10.28 -1.13
N ALA A 162 2.55 10.88 0.02
CA ALA A 162 1.35 11.67 0.24
C ALA A 162 1.44 13.02 -0.50
N PRO A 163 0.37 13.46 -1.20
CA PRO A 163 0.35 14.79 -1.80
C PRO A 163 0.53 15.88 -0.75
N LYS A 164 1.29 16.94 -1.08
CA LYS A 164 1.55 18.08 -0.17
C LYS A 164 0.28 18.65 0.47
N SER A 165 -0.83 18.68 -0.26
CA SER A 165 -2.13 19.13 0.26
C SER A 165 -2.70 18.23 1.36
N ILE A 166 -2.51 16.91 1.25
CA ILE A 166 -2.99 15.95 2.26
C ILE A 166 -2.14 16.07 3.51
N ILE A 167 -0.82 16.18 3.35
CA ILE A 167 0.11 16.43 4.46
C ILE A 167 -0.29 17.71 5.20
N LYS A 168 -0.49 18.83 4.49
CA LYS A 168 -0.96 20.10 5.09
C LYS A 168 -2.29 19.94 5.82
N LYS A 169 -3.24 19.17 5.27
CA LYS A 169 -4.54 18.89 5.90
C LYS A 169 -4.38 18.11 7.21
N LEU A 170 -3.58 17.04 7.19
CA LEU A 170 -3.30 16.21 8.38
C LEU A 170 -2.56 17.00 9.46
N GLU A 171 -1.57 17.81 9.09
CA GLU A 171 -0.87 18.68 10.02
C GLU A 171 -1.77 19.76 10.61
N SER A 172 -2.68 20.32 9.81
CA SER A 172 -3.70 21.26 10.30
C SER A 172 -4.61 20.61 11.35
N ILE A 173 -4.98 19.35 11.16
CA ILE A 173 -5.78 18.60 12.14
C ILE A 173 -4.99 18.38 13.43
N ARG A 174 -3.72 17.93 13.35
CA ARG A 174 -2.83 17.78 14.52
C ARG A 174 -2.69 19.09 15.28
N ARG A 175 -2.45 20.18 14.55
CA ARG A 175 -2.32 21.54 15.10
C ARG A 175 -3.59 21.97 15.81
N ALA A 176 -4.75 21.78 15.19
CA ALA A 176 -6.04 22.13 15.78
C ALA A 176 -6.33 21.34 17.06
N PHE A 177 -5.95 20.05 17.09
CA PHE A 177 -6.06 19.20 18.27
C PHE A 177 -5.15 19.65 19.41
N VAL A 178 -3.85 19.88 19.13
CA VAL A 178 -2.87 20.32 20.15
C VAL A 178 -3.26 21.66 20.78
N TRP A 179 -3.68 22.63 19.98
CA TRP A 179 -4.11 23.93 20.51
C TRP A 179 -5.51 23.88 21.12
N GLY A 180 -6.33 22.88 20.79
CA GLY A 180 -7.64 22.64 21.40
C GLY A 180 -8.67 23.61 20.85
N LYS A 181 -9.10 23.38 19.61
CA LYS A 181 -10.26 24.05 19.05
C LYS A 181 -11.49 23.67 19.90
N THR A 182 -12.09 24.66 20.56
CA THR A 182 -13.32 24.49 21.34
C THR A 182 -14.45 25.17 20.57
N ALA A 183 -15.71 24.73 20.73
CA ALA A 183 -16.86 25.36 20.07
C ALA A 183 -17.00 26.87 20.39
N LEU A 184 -16.42 27.31 21.52
CA LEU A 184 -16.44 28.69 22.03
C LEU A 184 -15.29 29.58 21.51
N GLY A 185 -14.45 29.10 20.58
CA GLY A 185 -13.41 29.92 19.93
C GLY A 185 -12.01 29.31 19.87
N HIS A 186 -11.09 30.05 19.26
CA HIS A 186 -9.70 29.67 19.09
C HIS A 186 -8.88 29.99 20.35
N LYS A 187 -8.23 28.98 20.95
CA LYS A 187 -7.17 29.24 21.95
C LYS A 187 -5.95 29.90 21.27
N ILE A 188 -5.32 30.84 21.96
CA ILE A 188 -4.12 31.56 21.50
C ILE A 188 -3.01 30.55 21.15
N LYS A 189 -2.38 30.75 20.00
CA LYS A 189 -1.28 29.93 19.50
C LYS A 189 0.04 30.58 19.93
N TRP A 190 0.60 30.13 21.03
CA TRP A 190 1.81 30.72 21.62
C TRP A 190 3.10 30.38 20.86
N VAL A 191 3.13 29.25 20.16
CA VAL A 191 4.34 28.75 19.50
C VAL A 191 4.04 28.42 18.04
N ARG A 192 4.94 28.82 17.15
CA ARG A 192 4.85 28.44 15.73
C ARG A 192 4.90 26.92 15.61
N TRP A 193 4.00 26.34 14.82
CA TRP A 193 3.90 24.89 14.64
C TRP A 193 5.21 24.26 14.16
N ASP A 194 5.93 24.94 13.27
CA ASP A 194 7.21 24.45 12.72
C ASP A 194 8.27 24.25 13.82
N ILE A 195 8.24 25.07 14.87
CA ILE A 195 9.12 24.93 16.05
C ILE A 195 8.70 23.70 16.87
N MET A 196 7.40 23.47 17.03
CA MET A 196 6.89 22.30 17.77
C MET A 196 7.25 20.97 17.10
N LEU A 197 7.39 20.95 15.77
CA LEU A 197 7.76 19.76 15.01
C LEU A 197 9.23 19.35 15.23
N LYS A 198 10.12 20.31 15.47
CA LYS A 198 11.57 20.09 15.67
C LYS A 198 11.87 19.18 16.87
N PRO A 199 12.99 18.46 16.87
CA PRO A 199 13.42 17.64 18.00
C PRO A 199 13.66 18.50 19.26
N LYS A 200 13.61 17.86 20.44
CA LYS A 200 13.81 18.52 21.74
C LYS A 200 15.19 19.17 21.86
N THR A 201 16.21 18.58 21.22
CA THR A 201 17.58 19.12 21.16
C THR A 201 17.66 20.48 20.47
N LEU A 202 16.72 20.78 19.56
CA LEU A 202 16.62 22.06 18.85
C LEU A 202 15.54 22.98 19.45
N GLY A 203 15.18 22.77 20.72
CA GLY A 203 14.17 23.57 21.42
C GLY A 203 12.72 23.29 20.99
N GLY A 204 12.47 22.22 20.23
CA GLY A 204 11.13 21.82 19.80
C GLY A 204 10.45 20.81 20.73
N LEU A 205 9.23 20.40 20.39
CA LEU A 205 8.48 19.40 21.17
C LEU A 205 8.67 17.97 20.65
N GLY A 206 9.40 17.78 19.55
CA GLY A 206 9.65 16.49 18.93
C GLY A 206 8.38 15.82 18.40
N ILE A 207 7.46 16.61 17.84
CA ILE A 207 6.20 16.08 17.28
C ILE A 207 6.44 15.35 15.94
N GLY A 208 7.49 15.74 15.21
CA GLY A 208 7.86 15.17 13.92
C GLY A 208 6.91 15.58 12.80
N GLY A 209 7.47 16.08 11.68
CA GLY A 209 6.71 16.40 10.48
C GLY A 209 6.10 15.16 9.83
N ILE A 210 4.88 15.26 9.33
CA ILE A 210 4.24 14.11 8.64
C ILE A 210 4.97 13.84 7.31
N ARG A 211 5.44 14.91 6.66
CA ARG A 211 6.22 14.80 5.42
C ARG A 211 7.51 14.03 5.65
N ASP A 212 8.26 14.40 6.68
CA ASP A 212 9.55 13.78 6.98
C ASP A 212 9.36 12.30 7.33
N PHE A 213 8.31 12.00 8.10
CA PHE A 213 7.93 10.61 8.42
C PHE A 213 7.55 9.80 7.16
N ASN A 214 6.76 10.37 6.24
CA ASN A 214 6.39 9.71 4.99
C ASN A 214 7.62 9.45 4.11
N VAL A 215 8.50 10.45 3.96
CA VAL A 215 9.74 10.31 3.20
C VAL A 215 10.65 9.24 3.82
N ALA A 216 10.83 9.25 5.14
CA ALA A 216 11.62 8.25 5.85
C ALA A 216 11.06 6.82 5.67
N MET A 217 9.74 6.65 5.74
CA MET A 217 9.11 5.35 5.53
C MET A 217 9.25 4.85 4.09
N ILE A 218 9.20 5.75 3.11
CA ILE A 218 9.45 5.40 1.70
C ILE A 218 10.93 5.05 1.48
N ALA A 219 11.86 5.81 2.08
CA ALA A 219 13.30 5.52 2.03
C ALA A 219 13.65 4.17 2.68
N LYS A 220 12.91 3.75 3.72
CA LYS A 220 13.04 2.41 4.30
C LYS A 220 12.84 1.30 3.26
N TRP A 221 11.90 1.45 2.32
CA TRP A 221 11.69 0.45 1.26
C TRP A 221 12.86 0.36 0.29
N TRP A 222 13.50 1.49 0.00
CA TRP A 222 14.74 1.49 -0.78
C TRP A 222 15.85 0.70 -0.06
N TRP A 223 16.05 0.96 1.23
CA TRP A 223 17.04 0.22 2.03
C TRP A 223 16.74 -1.28 2.04
N ARG A 224 15.48 -1.65 2.27
CA ARG A 224 15.05 -3.06 2.24
C ARG A 224 15.26 -3.70 0.89
N HIS A 225 15.04 -2.99 -0.22
CA HIS A 225 15.26 -3.55 -1.56
C HIS A 225 16.73 -3.91 -1.79
N LYS A 226 17.65 -3.09 -1.29
CA LYS A 226 19.09 -3.40 -1.31
C LYS A 226 19.46 -4.60 -0.45
N GLN A 227 18.86 -4.73 0.73
CA GLN A 227 19.21 -5.78 1.69
C GLN A 227 18.51 -7.12 1.40
N GLU A 228 17.28 -7.09 0.90
CA GLU A 228 16.37 -8.23 0.72
C GLU A 228 16.19 -8.60 -0.77
N SER A 229 17.27 -8.60 -1.57
CA SER A 229 17.21 -8.81 -3.03
C SER A 229 16.68 -10.19 -3.45
N SER A 230 16.73 -11.18 -2.57
CA SER A 230 16.24 -12.54 -2.79
C SER A 230 14.72 -12.68 -2.69
N HIS A 231 14.02 -11.72 -2.07
CA HIS A 231 12.58 -11.81 -1.88
C HIS A 231 11.82 -11.53 -3.18
N LEU A 232 10.69 -12.22 -3.37
CA LEU A 232 9.85 -12.11 -4.58
C LEU A 232 9.55 -10.66 -4.96
N TRP A 233 9.14 -9.83 -3.99
CA TRP A 233 8.80 -8.43 -4.26
C TRP A 233 10.00 -7.62 -4.80
N ALA A 234 11.20 -7.88 -4.31
CA ALA A 234 12.43 -7.21 -4.75
C ALA A 234 12.83 -7.68 -6.15
N GLN A 235 12.68 -8.98 -6.44
CA GLN A 235 12.90 -9.54 -7.78
C GLN A 235 11.90 -8.97 -8.80
N VAL A 236 10.62 -8.85 -8.43
CA VAL A 236 9.56 -8.25 -9.27
C VAL A 236 9.88 -6.80 -9.61
N ILE A 237 10.32 -6.01 -8.64
CA ILE A 237 10.69 -4.62 -8.86
C ILE A 237 11.93 -4.53 -9.75
N THR A 238 12.95 -5.35 -9.45
CA THR A 238 14.20 -5.38 -10.21
C THR A 238 13.95 -5.77 -11.65
N SER A 239 13.09 -6.75 -11.91
CA SER A 239 12.78 -7.20 -13.27
C SER A 239 12.03 -6.14 -14.08
N ILE A 240 11.09 -5.41 -13.46
CA ILE A 240 10.33 -4.34 -14.12
C ILE A 240 11.20 -3.10 -14.39
N HIS A 241 12.09 -2.76 -13.45
CA HIS A 241 12.85 -1.51 -13.50
C HIS A 241 14.32 -1.65 -13.91
N SER A 242 14.85 -2.87 -14.11
CA SER A 242 16.20 -3.07 -14.63
C SER A 242 16.32 -2.43 -16.01
N THR A 243 17.23 -1.46 -16.10
CA THR A 243 17.52 -0.68 -17.29
C THR A 243 19.00 -0.91 -17.62
N THR A 244 19.33 -1.11 -18.88
CA THR A 244 20.68 -1.46 -19.37
C THR A 244 21.75 -0.39 -19.07
N SER A 245 21.36 0.83 -18.69
CA SER A 245 22.30 1.89 -18.29
C SER A 245 22.62 1.84 -16.79
N ASN A 246 23.71 1.11 -16.49
CA ASN A 246 24.35 1.04 -15.17
C ASN A 246 25.01 2.38 -14.79
N ASN A 247 24.28 3.26 -14.08
CA ASN A 247 24.94 4.25 -13.20
C ASN A 247 24.02 4.95 -12.18
N LYS A 248 22.85 4.39 -11.84
CA LYS A 248 21.98 4.94 -10.79
C LYS A 248 21.96 4.04 -9.56
N VAL A 249 22.11 4.66 -8.40
CA VAL A 249 21.97 4.03 -7.07
C VAL A 249 20.58 3.40 -6.87
N ILE A 250 19.58 3.82 -7.66
CA ILE A 250 18.22 3.28 -7.68
C ILE A 250 17.84 2.91 -9.11
N LEU A 251 17.52 1.64 -9.33
CA LEU A 251 17.01 1.14 -10.60
C LEU A 251 15.55 1.61 -10.77
N VAL A 252 15.36 2.68 -11.56
CA VAL A 252 14.03 3.16 -11.94
C VAL A 252 13.98 3.42 -13.44
N LYS A 253 13.20 2.59 -14.13
CA LYS A 253 12.79 2.86 -15.51
C LYS A 253 11.87 4.09 -15.57
N ALA A 254 12.34 5.18 -16.19
CA ALA A 254 11.64 6.48 -16.21
C ALA A 254 10.26 6.44 -16.88
N THR A 255 10.06 5.52 -17.82
CA THR A 255 8.83 5.37 -18.61
C THR A 255 7.70 4.65 -17.87
N MET A 256 7.99 3.91 -16.80
CA MET A 256 6.97 3.18 -16.05
C MET A 256 6.43 4.05 -14.91
N PRO A 257 5.13 4.44 -14.95
CA PRO A 257 4.50 5.09 -13.80
C PRO A 257 4.29 4.06 -12.69
N GLY A 258 4.48 4.47 -11.44
CA GLY A 258 4.23 3.58 -10.30
C GLY A 258 4.81 4.11 -9.00
N ILE A 259 4.50 3.40 -7.93
CA ILE A 259 4.93 3.71 -6.56
C ILE A 259 6.46 3.71 -6.48
N TRP A 260 7.11 2.76 -7.17
CA TRP A 260 8.57 2.64 -7.14
C TRP A 260 9.30 3.82 -7.78
N LYS A 261 8.67 4.50 -8.74
CA LYS A 261 9.19 5.75 -9.29
C LYS A 261 9.19 6.86 -8.25
N ASP A 262 8.16 6.91 -7.39
CA ASP A 262 8.11 7.86 -6.29
C ASP A 262 9.17 7.53 -5.23
N VAL A 263 9.46 6.24 -4.98
CA VAL A 263 10.54 5.78 -4.09
C VAL A 263 11.90 6.24 -4.61
N GLY A 264 12.20 6.00 -5.89
CA GLY A 264 13.50 6.39 -6.47
C GLY A 264 13.65 7.87 -6.82
N GLY A 265 12.56 8.64 -6.78
CA GLY A 265 12.56 10.10 -6.91
C GLY A 265 12.69 10.84 -5.58
N VAL A 266 12.72 10.12 -4.44
CA VAL A 266 13.16 10.71 -3.19
C VAL A 266 14.66 10.94 -3.29
N ASP A 267 15.08 12.21 -3.35
CA ASP A 267 16.49 12.56 -3.21
C ASP A 267 16.98 12.02 -1.88
N VAL A 268 17.75 10.92 -1.92
CA VAL A 268 18.38 10.30 -0.75
C VAL A 268 19.60 11.16 -0.36
N VAL A 269 19.39 12.46 -0.16
CA VAL A 269 20.32 13.33 0.56
C VAL A 269 19.94 13.24 2.04
N PHE A 270 20.00 12.03 2.59
CA PHE A 270 19.99 11.78 4.02
C PHE A 270 20.86 10.55 4.27
N VAL A 271 22.17 10.74 4.13
CA VAL A 271 23.16 9.90 4.80
C VAL A 271 23.49 10.60 6.12
N GLY A 272 23.08 9.99 7.23
CA GLY A 272 23.46 10.43 8.56
C GLY A 272 22.30 10.35 9.57
N PHE A 273 22.39 9.35 10.44
CA PHE A 273 21.59 9.12 11.65
C PHE A 273 20.35 8.23 11.52
N PHE A 274 20.60 6.93 11.44
CA PHE A 274 19.88 5.94 12.26
C PHE A 274 20.93 5.18 13.10
N VAL A 275 21.01 5.52 14.39
CA VAL A 275 21.35 4.61 15.51
C VAL A 275 20.25 4.82 16.53
#